data_AF-A0AAW0H1E1-F1
#
_entry.id   AF-A0AAW0H1E1-F1
#
_cell.length_a   1.000
_cell.length_b   1.000
_cell.length_c   1.000
_cell.angle_alpha   90.00
_cell.angle_beta   90.00
_cell.angle_gamma   90.00
#
_symmetry.space_group_name_H-M   'P 1'
#
loop_
_entity.id
_entity.type
_entity.pdbx_description
1 polymer ?
#
loop_
_entity_poly.entity_id
_entity_poly.type
_entity_poly.pdbx_seq_one_letter_code
_entity_poly.pdbx_strand_id
1 'polypeptide(L)'
;MLPILRSATGEAWHNIMLSCLSGKPCDKNSGIHTAECGNEFAYFYFVSFIFLCSFLMLNLFVAVIMDNFEYLTRDSSILGPHHLDEYVRVWAEYDPAACGRIHYKDMYSLLRVISPPLGLGKKCPHRVACKV
;
A
#
# COMPACT_ATOMS: atom_id res chain seq x y z
N MET A 1 -4.30 26.24 9.13
CA MET A 1 -4.16 24.78 8.92
C MET A 1 -5.41 23.98 9.32
N LEU A 2 -6.00 24.23 10.49
CA LEU A 2 -7.23 23.54 10.92
C LEU A 2 -8.48 23.76 10.02
N PRO A 3 -8.77 24.96 9.49
CA PRO A 3 -9.96 25.19 8.64
C PRO A 3 -9.87 24.48 7.28
N ILE A 4 -8.66 24.34 6.76
CA ILE A 4 -8.35 23.67 5.49
C ILE A 4 -8.48 22.16 5.65
N LEU A 5 -7.98 21.60 6.77
CA LEU A 5 -8.17 20.20 7.11
C LEU A 5 -9.66 19.86 7.27
N ARG A 6 -10.42 20.74 7.94
CA ARG A 6 -11.88 20.59 8.08
C ARG A 6 -12.62 20.66 6.73
N SER A 7 -12.13 21.50 5.83
CA SER A 7 -12.69 21.60 4.48
C SER A 7 -12.36 20.36 3.64
N ALA A 8 -11.17 19.76 3.81
CA ALA A 8 -10.77 18.52 3.16
C ALA A 8 -11.62 17.30 3.59
N THR A 9 -12.13 17.29 4.83
CA THR A 9 -13.08 16.26 5.30
C THR A 9 -14.53 16.52 4.87
N GLY A 10 -14.80 17.61 4.14
CA GLY A 10 -16.15 17.99 3.69
C GLY A 10 -17.02 18.60 4.78
N GLU A 11 -16.50 18.88 5.97
CA GLU A 11 -17.29 19.45 7.06
C GLU A 11 -17.49 20.96 6.89
N ALA A 12 -18.74 21.37 6.62
CA ALA A 12 -19.17 22.77 6.65
C ALA A 12 -18.28 23.74 5.83
N TRP A 13 -17.59 23.23 4.80
CA TRP A 13 -16.65 24.00 3.98
C TRP A 13 -17.36 25.18 3.27
N HIS A 14 -18.63 25.01 2.91
CA HIS A 14 -19.47 26.07 2.36
C HIS A 14 -19.68 27.23 3.34
N ASN A 15 -19.81 26.95 4.65
CA ASN A 15 -19.96 28.00 5.67
C ASN A 15 -18.65 28.78 5.86
N ILE A 16 -17.51 28.09 5.75
CA ILE A 16 -16.19 28.73 5.82
C ILE A 16 -15.99 29.61 4.57
N MET A 17 -16.33 29.10 3.38
CA MET A 17 -16.28 29.86 2.14
C MET A 17 -17.16 31.12 2.22
N LEU A 18 -18.42 31.00 2.66
CA LEU A 18 -19.33 32.13 2.85
C LEU A 18 -18.83 33.15 3.88
N SER A 19 -18.01 32.70 4.84
CA SER A 19 -17.39 33.56 5.86
C SER A 19 -16.20 34.34 5.33
N CYS A 20 -15.63 33.96 4.18
CA CYS A 20 -14.51 34.63 3.52
C CYS A 20 -14.94 35.56 2.37
N LEU A 21 -16.24 35.66 2.07
CA LEU A 21 -16.78 36.56 1.06
C LEU A 21 -16.71 38.02 1.47
N SER A 22 -16.87 38.91 0.49
CA SER A 22 -16.84 40.36 0.68
C SER A 22 -17.97 40.81 1.62
N GLY A 23 -17.78 41.93 2.31
CA GLY A 23 -18.82 42.48 3.20
C GLY A 23 -18.74 42.00 4.65
N LYS A 24 -17.63 41.37 5.06
CA LYS A 24 -17.44 40.87 6.43
C LYS A 24 -16.71 41.88 7.31
N PRO A 25 -16.97 41.89 8.63
CA PRO A 25 -16.30 42.80 9.55
C PRO A 25 -14.81 42.47 9.59
N CYS A 26 -13.98 43.49 9.33
CA CYS A 26 -12.54 43.40 9.52
C CYS A 26 -12.18 43.32 11.00
N ASP A 27 -11.04 42.71 11.30
CA ASP A 27 -10.51 42.70 12.66
C ASP A 27 -10.20 44.13 13.13
N LYS A 28 -10.50 44.44 14.39
CA LYS A 28 -10.31 45.79 14.97
C LYS A 28 -8.84 46.21 14.98
N ASN A 29 -7.92 45.24 15.01
CA ASN A 29 -6.48 45.49 15.00
C ASN A 29 -5.92 45.72 13.59
N SER A 30 -6.72 45.55 12.54
CA SER A 30 -6.28 45.75 11.15
C SER A 30 -6.14 47.23 10.74
N GLY A 31 -6.63 48.16 11.58
CA GLY A 31 -6.67 49.58 11.26
C GLY A 31 -7.70 49.96 10.18
N ILE A 32 -8.43 48.96 9.64
CA ILE A 32 -9.46 49.12 8.62
C ILE A 32 -10.83 49.06 9.31
N HIS A 33 -11.53 50.18 9.33
CA HIS A 33 -12.86 50.31 9.95
C HIS A 33 -14.01 50.12 8.96
N THR A 34 -13.72 49.80 7.70
CA THR A 34 -14.73 49.48 6.68
C THR A 34 -15.09 48.00 6.72
N ALA A 35 -16.35 47.66 6.42
CA ALA A 35 -16.83 46.28 6.36
C ALA A 35 -16.49 45.60 5.01
N GLU A 36 -15.28 45.81 4.50
CA GLU A 36 -14.87 45.36 3.16
C GLU A 36 -13.90 44.17 3.22
N CYS A 37 -13.78 43.49 4.36
CA CYS A 37 -12.95 42.30 4.44
C CYS A 37 -13.60 41.11 3.71
N GLY A 38 -12.77 40.36 2.99
CA GLY A 38 -13.17 39.21 2.17
C GLY A 38 -13.15 39.52 0.68
N ASN A 39 -13.17 38.48 -0.14
CA ASN A 39 -13.14 38.61 -1.60
C ASN A 39 -13.97 37.50 -2.24
N GLU A 40 -14.73 37.82 -3.29
CA GLU A 40 -15.49 36.85 -4.10
C GLU A 40 -14.59 35.80 -4.76
N PHE A 41 -13.29 36.07 -4.89
CA PHE A 41 -12.30 35.08 -5.33
C PHE A 41 -12.23 33.83 -4.42
N ALA A 42 -12.75 33.92 -3.18
CA ALA A 42 -12.87 32.78 -2.27
C ALA A 42 -13.65 31.60 -2.88
N TYR A 43 -14.67 31.86 -3.72
CA TYR A 43 -15.41 30.79 -4.41
C TYR A 43 -14.47 29.93 -5.26
N PHE A 44 -13.63 30.56 -6.07
CA PHE A 44 -12.72 29.85 -6.96
C PHE A 44 -11.66 29.06 -6.19
N TYR A 45 -11.13 29.65 -5.12
CA TYR A 45 -10.16 28.99 -4.24
C TYR A 45 -10.74 27.73 -3.59
N PHE A 46 -11.92 27.83 -2.93
CA PHE A 46 -12.50 26.69 -2.23
C PHE A 46 -12.97 25.59 -3.19
N VAL A 47 -13.57 25.94 -4.34
CA VAL A 47 -14.03 24.93 -5.32
C VAL A 47 -12.85 24.18 -5.93
N SER A 48 -11.79 24.88 -6.35
CA SER A 48 -10.59 24.23 -6.90
C SER A 48 -9.87 23.38 -5.86
N PHE A 49 -9.80 23.84 -4.60
CA PHE A 49 -9.22 23.09 -3.50
C PHE A 49 -9.99 21.78 -3.22
N ILE A 50 -11.32 21.82 -3.15
CA ILE A 50 -12.15 20.63 -2.92
C ILE A 50 -11.98 19.63 -4.07
N PHE A 51 -12.01 20.10 -5.32
CA PHE A 51 -11.81 19.24 -6.48
C PHE A 51 -10.44 18.53 -6.44
N LEU A 52 -9.36 19.28 -6.18
CA LEU A 52 -8.02 18.73 -6.08
C LEU A 52 -7.90 17.74 -4.91
N CYS A 53 -8.46 18.08 -3.74
CA CYS A 53 -8.44 17.23 -2.56
C CYS A 53 -9.19 15.90 -2.81
N SER A 54 -10.36 15.94 -3.44
CA SER A 54 -11.11 14.72 -3.79
C SER A 54 -10.36 13.87 -4.81
N PHE A 55 -9.72 14.48 -5.82
CA PHE A 55 -8.89 13.76 -6.77
C PHE A 55 -7.70 13.08 -6.08
N LEU A 56 -6.99 13.77 -5.21
CA LEU A 56 -5.87 13.19 -4.46
C LEU A 56 -6.32 12.06 -3.52
N MET A 57 -7.43 12.24 -2.79
CA MET A 57 -7.98 11.21 -1.92
C MET A 57 -8.41 9.96 -2.69
N LEU A 58 -9.04 10.12 -3.86
CA LEU A 58 -9.42 8.99 -4.72
C LEU A 58 -8.18 8.26 -5.25
N ASN A 59 -7.20 9.00 -5.76
CA ASN A 59 -5.97 8.38 -6.27
C ASN A 59 -5.17 7.67 -5.17
N LEU A 60 -5.12 8.23 -3.96
CA LEU A 60 -4.49 7.57 -2.82
C LEU A 60 -5.25 6.30 -2.42
N PHE A 61 -6.59 6.35 -2.42
CA PHE A 61 -7.42 5.17 -2.16
C PHE A 61 -7.20 4.07 -3.21
N VAL A 62 -7.15 4.43 -4.50
CA VAL A 62 -6.86 3.48 -5.59
C VAL A 62 -5.46 2.90 -5.45
N ALA A 63 -4.44 3.70 -5.14
CA ALA A 63 -3.08 3.22 -4.91
C ALA A 63 -3.04 2.21 -3.75
N VAL A 64 -3.63 2.55 -2.60
CA VAL A 64 -3.71 1.65 -1.44
C VAL A 64 -4.46 0.38 -1.78
N ILE A 65 -5.56 0.48 -2.52
CA ILE A 65 -6.34 -0.70 -2.95
C ILE A 65 -5.54 -1.56 -3.92
N MET A 66 -4.83 -0.98 -4.89
CA MET A 66 -3.96 -1.71 -5.82
C MET A 66 -2.86 -2.46 -5.07
N ASP A 67 -2.24 -1.81 -4.07
CA ASP A 67 -1.24 -2.46 -3.22
C ASP A 67 -1.85 -3.59 -2.38
N ASN A 68 -3.08 -3.41 -1.89
CA ASN A 68 -3.83 -4.46 -1.19
C ASN A 68 -4.25 -5.60 -2.12
N PHE A 69 -4.65 -5.32 -3.35
CA PHE A 69 -4.98 -6.35 -4.34
C PHE A 69 -3.73 -7.08 -4.82
N GLU A 70 -2.61 -6.40 -5.01
CA GLU A 70 -1.32 -7.03 -5.33
C GLU A 70 -0.86 -7.92 -4.17
N TYR A 71 -1.09 -7.49 -2.92
CA TYR A 71 -0.86 -8.32 -1.74
C TYR A 71 -1.77 -9.57 -1.74
N LEU A 72 -3.08 -9.39 -1.93
CA LEU A 72 -4.07 -10.50 -1.93
C LEU A 72 -3.96 -11.43 -3.15
N THR A 73 -3.46 -10.94 -4.29
CA THR A 73 -3.21 -11.75 -5.50
C THR A 73 -1.80 -12.35 -5.55
N ARG A 74 -0.87 -11.93 -4.68
CA ARG A 74 0.41 -12.64 -4.46
C ARG A 74 0.24 -13.92 -3.65
N ASP A 75 -0.77 -13.99 -2.78
CA ASP A 75 -1.10 -15.20 -2.02
C ASP A 75 -1.68 -16.33 -2.88
N SER A 76 -2.03 -16.05 -4.15
CA SER A 76 -2.41 -17.07 -5.15
C SER A 76 -1.29 -17.42 -6.13
N SER A 77 -0.07 -16.89 -5.93
CA SER A 77 1.09 -17.44 -6.62
C SER A 77 1.38 -18.83 -6.05
N ILE A 78 1.37 -19.84 -6.93
CA ILE A 78 1.65 -21.25 -6.62
C ILE A 78 2.96 -21.42 -5.81
N LEU A 79 3.86 -20.43 -5.81
CA LEU A 79 5.12 -20.42 -5.07
C LEU A 79 5.30 -19.11 -4.28
N GLY A 80 4.80 -19.05 -3.05
CA GLY A 80 4.98 -17.90 -2.16
C GLY A 80 6.33 -17.89 -1.42
N PRO A 81 6.70 -16.76 -0.78
CA PRO A 81 7.95 -16.61 -0.02
C PRO A 81 8.09 -17.63 1.13
N HIS A 82 6.97 -18.05 1.72
CA HIS A 82 6.93 -19.08 2.76
C HIS A 82 7.45 -20.46 2.28
N HIS A 83 7.23 -20.83 1.01
CA HIS A 83 7.77 -22.08 0.45
C HIS A 83 9.29 -21.98 0.26
N LEU A 84 9.81 -20.80 -0.09
CA LEU A 84 11.24 -20.56 -0.24
C LEU A 84 11.95 -20.55 1.11
N ASP A 85 11.33 -19.98 2.15
CA ASP A 85 11.87 -20.02 3.51
C ASP A 85 11.99 -21.47 4.03
N GLU A 86 11.00 -22.32 3.74
CA GLU A 86 11.09 -23.75 4.07
C GLU A 86 12.24 -24.44 3.31
N TYR A 87 12.41 -24.15 2.02
CA TYR A 87 13.52 -24.67 1.23
C TYR A 87 14.88 -24.24 1.79
N VAL A 88 15.07 -22.95 2.08
CA VAL A 88 16.32 -22.42 2.63
C VAL A 88 16.63 -23.04 3.99
N ARG A 89 15.61 -23.20 4.84
CA ARG A 89 15.77 -23.83 6.16
C ARG A 89 16.26 -25.26 6.04
N VAL A 90 15.67 -26.07 5.15
CA VAL A 90 16.10 -27.46 4.93
C VAL A 90 17.48 -27.49 4.26
N TRP A 91 17.73 -26.62 3.27
CA TRP A 91 19.03 -26.52 2.59
C TRP A 91 20.17 -26.22 3.56
N ALA A 92 19.95 -25.34 4.54
CA ALA A 92 20.95 -25.00 5.56
C ALA A 92 21.39 -26.20 6.42
N GLU A 93 20.55 -27.24 6.56
CA GLU A 93 20.93 -28.48 7.24
C GLU A 93 21.91 -29.33 6.41
N TYR A 94 21.84 -29.25 5.08
CA TYR A 94 22.68 -30.02 4.16
C TYR A 94 23.95 -29.28 3.70
N ASP A 95 23.94 -27.94 3.70
CA ASP A 95 25.08 -27.09 3.37
C ASP A 95 25.41 -26.09 4.50
N PRO A 96 25.91 -26.56 5.66
CA PRO A 96 26.23 -25.70 6.80
C PRO A 96 27.38 -24.74 6.54
N ALA A 97 28.21 -25.02 5.52
CA ALA A 97 29.33 -24.18 5.12
C ALA A 97 28.94 -23.11 4.08
N ALA A 98 27.67 -23.07 3.65
CA ALA A 98 27.16 -22.16 2.61
C ALA A 98 28.00 -22.19 1.32
N CYS A 99 28.48 -23.38 0.94
CA CYS A 99 29.26 -23.60 -0.28
C CYS A 99 28.41 -23.46 -1.56
N GLY A 100 27.07 -23.44 -1.43
CA GLY A 100 26.10 -23.39 -2.53
C GLY A 100 26.01 -24.71 -3.31
N ARG A 101 26.54 -25.81 -2.75
CA ARG A 101 26.65 -27.11 -3.43
C ARG A 101 26.39 -28.24 -2.44
N ILE A 102 25.60 -29.22 -2.87
CA ILE A 102 25.36 -30.45 -2.13
C ILE A 102 25.75 -31.66 -2.98
N HIS A 103 26.08 -32.77 -2.34
CA HIS A 103 26.39 -34.00 -3.05
C HIS A 103 25.13 -34.60 -3.68
N TYR A 104 25.26 -35.22 -4.86
CA TYR A 104 24.10 -35.70 -5.64
C TYR A 104 23.20 -36.70 -4.91
N LYS A 105 23.76 -37.47 -3.95
CA LYS A 105 22.99 -38.40 -3.11
C LYS A 105 22.07 -37.66 -2.13
N ASP A 106 22.52 -36.52 -1.63
CA ASP A 106 21.80 -35.73 -0.63
C ASP A 106 20.69 -34.89 -1.29
N MET A 107 20.86 -34.55 -2.58
CA MET A 107 19.83 -33.92 -3.39
C MET A 107 18.52 -34.72 -3.41
N TYR A 108 18.58 -36.06 -3.53
CA TYR A 108 17.40 -36.91 -3.51
C TYR A 108 16.70 -36.92 -2.15
N SER A 109 17.48 -36.92 -1.07
CA SER A 109 16.97 -36.87 0.30
C SER A 109 16.28 -35.53 0.56
N LEU A 110 16.89 -34.42 0.13
CA LEU A 110 16.35 -33.07 0.26
C LEU A 110 15.01 -32.91 -0.48
N LEU A 111 14.91 -33.37 -1.74
CA LEU A 111 13.68 -33.29 -2.53
C LEU A 111 12.51 -34.10 -1.95
N ARG A 112 12.78 -35.14 -1.14
CA ARG A 112 11.74 -35.92 -0.45
C ARG A 112 11.23 -35.26 0.83
N VAL A 113 12.06 -34.46 1.49
CA VAL A 113 11.72 -33.76 2.72
C VAL A 113 10.83 -32.55 2.42
N ILE A 114 11.12 -31.85 1.32
CA ILE A 114 10.37 -30.66 0.90
C ILE A 114 9.03 -31.09 0.29
N SER A 115 7.95 -30.44 0.72
CA SER A 115 6.59 -30.70 0.22
C SER A 115 6.38 -30.08 -1.17
N PRO A 116 5.43 -30.59 -2.00
CA PRO A 116 5.01 -29.89 -3.22
C PRO A 116 4.59 -28.46 -2.88
N PRO A 117 4.95 -27.41 -3.65
CA PRO A 117 5.37 -27.38 -5.06
C PRO A 117 6.89 -27.40 -5.36
N LEU A 118 7.77 -27.17 -4.37
CA LEU A 118 9.24 -27.13 -4.59
C LEU A 118 9.90 -28.51 -4.48
N GLY A 119 9.29 -29.41 -3.70
CA GLY A 119 9.75 -30.77 -3.53
C GLY A 119 8.74 -31.79 -3.99
N LEU A 120 9.07 -33.06 -3.75
CA LEU A 120 8.29 -34.22 -4.19
C LEU A 120 7.39 -34.75 -3.07
N GLY A 121 7.66 -34.36 -1.82
CA GLY A 121 6.96 -34.81 -0.62
C GLY A 121 7.25 -36.27 -0.23
N LYS A 122 6.98 -36.61 1.03
CA LYS A 122 7.30 -37.92 1.64
C LYS A 122 6.61 -39.13 0.98
N LYS A 123 5.59 -38.91 0.14
CA LYS A 123 4.81 -39.97 -0.54
C LYS A 123 5.12 -40.12 -2.04
N CYS A 124 6.17 -39.48 -2.55
CA CYS A 124 6.42 -39.49 -3.99
C CYS A 124 6.84 -40.88 -4.52
N PRO A 125 6.16 -41.44 -5.53
CA PRO A 125 6.57 -42.69 -6.14
C PRO A 125 7.90 -42.53 -6.88
N HIS A 126 8.79 -43.54 -6.79
CA HIS A 126 10.13 -43.54 -7.41
C HIS A 126 10.13 -43.18 -8.91
N ARG A 127 9.03 -43.45 -9.61
CA ARG A 127 8.82 -43.14 -11.02
C ARG A 127 8.70 -41.65 -11.35
N VAL A 128 8.28 -40.83 -10.39
CA VAL A 128 8.10 -39.36 -10.57
C VAL A 128 9.37 -38.61 -10.19
N ALA A 129 10.11 -39.12 -9.19
CA ALA A 129 11.38 -38.55 -8.72
C ALA A 129 12.56 -38.78 -9.68
N CYS A 130 12.56 -39.92 -10.38
CA CYS A 130 13.56 -40.26 -11.38
C CYS A 130 12.86 -40.50 -12.71
N LYS A 131 12.67 -39.44 -13.50
CA LYS A 131 12.36 -39.58 -14.92
C LYS A 131 13.68 -39.83 -15.65
N VAL A 132 13.83 -41.05 -16.18
CA VAL A 132 14.95 -41.42 -17.07
C VAL A 132 14.82 -40.64 -18.37
#